data_AF-A0AAU0F2Q1-F1
#
_entry.id   AF-A0AAU0F2Q1-F1
#
_cell.length_a   1.000
_cell.length_b   1.000
_cell.length_c   1.000
_cell.angle_alpha   90.00
_cell.angle_beta   90.00
_cell.angle_gamma   90.00
#
_symmetry.space_group_name_H-M   'P 1'
#
loop_
_entity.id
_entity.type
_entity.pdbx_description
1 polymer ?
#
loop_
_entity_poly.entity_id
_entity_poly.type
_entity_poly.pdbx_seq_one_letter_code
_entity_poly.pdbx_strand_id
1 'polypeptide(L)'
;MNYLYYSKHLHIIFAFPNTWFANLEAKGKFNNLESVTKEIKLMMDPNADPYAAADPNAVPEKFGASDIFDLNQVQLLNAYTCTECGRCTANCPANLTGKKLSPRKIMMDTRDRLEEVGRNINKNGKFVEDGKKLLDDYISREELRACTSCNACVEACPVLIDPLSIILEMRRYLIMEESSAPQEWNLMNANIENNAAPWQYNQADRLNWANN
;
A
#
# COMPACT_ATOMS: atom_id res chain seq x y z
N MET A 1 -24.15 30.05 3.68
CA MET A 1 -22.96 29.60 2.92
C MET A 1 -22.41 28.35 3.60
N ASN A 2 -22.33 27.24 2.89
CA ASN A 2 -22.00 25.93 3.47
C ASN A 2 -20.49 25.82 3.71
N TYR A 3 -20.02 26.07 4.93
CA TYR A 3 -18.59 26.03 5.27
C TYR A 3 -17.97 24.62 5.13
N LEU A 4 -18.79 23.59 4.88
CA LEU A 4 -18.38 22.18 4.83
C LEU A 4 -17.45 21.86 3.65
N TYR A 5 -17.60 22.49 2.49
CA TYR A 5 -16.92 22.08 1.25
C TYR A 5 -15.44 22.50 1.14
N TYR A 6 -15.00 23.56 1.84
CA TYR A 6 -13.62 24.06 1.79
C TYR A 6 -12.97 24.17 3.18
N SER A 7 -13.57 23.54 4.21
CA SER A 7 -13.00 23.55 5.56
C SER A 7 -12.59 22.16 5.99
N LYS A 8 -11.97 22.09 7.19
CA LYS A 8 -11.64 20.84 7.88
C LYS A 8 -12.82 19.87 8.04
N HIS A 9 -14.06 20.30 7.82
CA HIS A 9 -15.27 19.47 7.94
C HIS A 9 -15.64 18.73 6.65
N LEU A 10 -14.85 18.83 5.57
CA LEU A 10 -15.08 18.10 4.32
C LEU A 10 -15.23 16.58 4.54
N HIS A 11 -14.54 16.04 5.55
CA HIS A 11 -14.67 14.63 5.95
C HIS A 11 -16.12 14.22 6.30
N ILE A 12 -17.00 15.15 6.71
CA ILE A 12 -18.40 14.85 7.04
C ILE A 12 -19.17 14.46 5.79
N ILE A 13 -18.89 15.11 4.66
CA ILE A 13 -19.54 14.82 3.38
C ILE A 13 -19.06 13.46 2.86
N PHE A 14 -17.77 13.17 2.99
CA PHE A 14 -17.18 11.93 2.48
C PHE A 14 -17.31 10.73 3.42
N ALA A 15 -17.64 10.93 4.69
CA ALA A 15 -17.87 9.84 5.64
C ALA A 15 -18.90 8.82 5.13
N PHE A 16 -20.03 9.27 4.59
CA PHE A 16 -21.07 8.38 4.09
C PHE A 16 -20.61 7.57 2.86
N PRO A 17 -20.14 8.20 1.76
CA PRO A 17 -19.55 7.46 0.63
C PRO A 17 -18.44 6.49 1.06
N ASN A 18 -17.58 6.89 1.99
CA ASN A 18 -16.49 6.05 2.46
C ASN A 18 -17.00 4.79 3.16
N THR A 19 -17.98 4.94 4.06
CA THR A 19 -18.59 3.78 4.73
C THR A 19 -19.31 2.85 3.75
N TRP A 20 -19.86 3.39 2.67
CA TRP A 20 -20.48 2.59 1.61
C TRP A 20 -19.45 1.75 0.84
N PHE A 21 -18.27 2.31 0.55
CA PHE A 21 -17.17 1.62 -0.14
C PHE A 21 -16.16 0.97 0.82
N ALA A 22 -16.50 0.85 2.11
CA ALA A 22 -15.64 0.23 3.09
C ALA A 22 -15.36 -1.23 2.72
N ASN A 23 -14.13 -1.69 2.97
CA ASN A 23 -13.77 -3.08 2.75
C ASN A 23 -14.48 -3.97 3.78
N LEU A 24 -15.38 -4.83 3.32
CA LEU A 24 -16.14 -5.78 4.15
C LEU A 24 -15.48 -7.15 4.26
N GLU A 25 -14.37 -7.37 3.55
CA GLU A 25 -13.62 -8.62 3.64
C GLU A 25 -12.98 -8.78 5.02
N ALA A 26 -12.53 -10.02 5.30
CA ALA A 26 -11.78 -10.30 6.52
C ALA A 26 -10.58 -9.36 6.64
N LYS A 27 -10.50 -8.67 7.78
CA LYS A 27 -9.39 -7.75 8.05
C LYS A 27 -8.06 -8.48 7.97
N GLY A 28 -7.13 -7.93 7.20
CA GLY A 28 -5.82 -8.53 6.94
C GLY A 28 -5.78 -9.40 5.69
N LYS A 29 -6.90 -9.60 5.00
CA LYS A 29 -6.91 -10.18 3.65
C LYS A 29 -6.19 -9.23 2.69
N PHE A 30 -5.11 -9.73 2.07
CA PHE A 30 -4.41 -9.01 1.01
C PHE A 30 -5.05 -9.27 -0.35
N ASN A 31 -4.95 -8.28 -1.24
CA ASN A 31 -5.29 -8.47 -2.64
C ASN A 31 -4.19 -9.29 -3.34
N ASN A 32 -4.60 -10.17 -4.26
CA ASN A 32 -3.68 -10.74 -5.22
C ASN A 32 -3.49 -9.74 -6.36
N LEU A 33 -2.26 -9.60 -6.84
CA LEU A 33 -1.98 -8.81 -8.04
C LEU A 33 -2.51 -9.59 -9.25
N GLU A 34 -3.51 -9.03 -9.94
CA GLU A 34 -4.08 -9.65 -11.14
C GLU A 34 -3.03 -9.79 -12.24
N SER A 35 -2.15 -8.80 -12.37
CA SER A 35 -1.03 -8.77 -13.31
C SER A 35 -0.12 -9.99 -13.15
N VAL A 36 0.40 -10.19 -11.94
CA VAL A 36 1.26 -11.34 -11.58
C VAL A 36 0.47 -12.64 -11.69
N THR A 37 -0.79 -12.68 -11.27
CA THR A 37 -1.62 -13.89 -11.35
C THR A 37 -1.84 -14.33 -12.79
N LYS A 38 -2.02 -13.37 -13.71
CA LYS A 38 -2.18 -13.63 -15.15
C LYS A 38 -0.89 -14.15 -15.75
N GLU A 39 0.25 -13.57 -15.39
CA GLU A 39 1.56 -14.02 -15.85
C GLU A 39 1.88 -15.43 -15.35
N ILE A 40 1.67 -15.72 -14.06
CA ILE A 40 1.86 -17.06 -13.51
C ILE A 40 0.95 -18.08 -14.21
N LYS A 41 -0.33 -17.75 -14.43
CA LYS A 41 -1.26 -18.64 -15.16
C LYS A 41 -0.79 -18.89 -16.59
N LEU A 42 -0.22 -17.90 -17.26
CA LEU A 42 0.37 -18.05 -18.59
C LEU A 42 1.59 -18.97 -18.56
N MET A 43 2.47 -18.82 -17.57
CA MET A 43 3.65 -19.70 -17.40
C MET A 43 3.26 -21.15 -17.04
N MET A 44 2.13 -21.34 -16.37
CA MET A 44 1.62 -22.66 -15.97
C MET A 44 0.71 -23.31 -17.01
N ASP A 45 0.28 -22.60 -18.05
CA ASP A 45 -0.56 -23.16 -19.11
C ASP A 45 0.31 -23.86 -20.17
N PRO A 46 0.28 -25.20 -20.26
CA PRO A 46 1.08 -25.94 -21.23
C PRO A 46 0.67 -25.69 -22.70
N ASN A 47 -0.47 -25.02 -22.94
CA ASN A 47 -0.94 -24.65 -24.28
C ASN A 47 -0.71 -23.17 -24.62
N ALA A 48 -0.13 -22.39 -23.72
CA ALA A 48 0.20 -20.99 -24.00
C ALA A 48 1.33 -20.91 -25.03
N ASP A 49 1.15 -20.10 -26.06
CA ASP A 49 2.19 -19.82 -27.06
C ASP A 49 3.30 -18.95 -26.43
N PRO A 50 4.52 -19.49 -26.24
CA PRO A 50 5.63 -18.74 -25.63
C PRO A 50 6.14 -17.57 -26.50
N TYR A 51 5.70 -17.51 -27.76
CA TYR A 51 6.13 -16.51 -28.74
C TYR A 51 5.04 -15.50 -29.10
N ALA A 52 3.91 -15.52 -28.39
CA ALA A 52 2.88 -14.49 -28.53
C ALA A 52 3.49 -13.12 -28.18
N ALA A 53 3.70 -12.28 -29.20
CA ALA A 53 4.25 -10.96 -29.02
C ALA A 53 3.31 -10.15 -28.10
N ALA A 54 3.87 -9.63 -27.00
CA ALA A 54 3.18 -8.63 -26.20
C ALA A 54 2.81 -7.44 -27.08
N ASP A 55 1.64 -6.84 -26.86
CA ASP A 55 1.24 -5.64 -27.58
C ASP A 55 2.32 -4.56 -27.39
N PRO A 56 2.97 -4.09 -28.47
CA PRO A 56 4.04 -3.10 -28.36
C PRO A 56 3.54 -1.74 -27.83
N ASN A 57 2.23 -1.53 -27.71
CA ASN A 57 1.63 -0.34 -27.09
C ASN A 57 1.19 -0.56 -25.64
N ALA A 58 1.34 -1.77 -25.09
CA ALA A 58 1.01 -2.02 -23.69
C ALA A 58 1.98 -1.25 -22.78
N VAL A 59 1.44 -0.30 -22.02
CA VAL A 59 2.19 0.39 -20.98
C VAL A 59 2.51 -0.64 -19.89
N PRO A 60 3.78 -0.80 -19.47
CA PRO A 60 4.13 -1.69 -18.38
C PRO A 60 3.30 -1.34 -17.14
N GLU A 61 2.60 -2.32 -16.59
CA GLU A 61 1.90 -2.13 -15.32
C GLU A 61 2.92 -1.98 -14.21
N LYS A 62 2.77 -0.92 -13.43
CA LYS A 62 3.62 -0.62 -12.29
C LYS A 62 3.16 -1.41 -11.07
N PHE A 63 4.10 -1.96 -10.33
CA PHE A 63 3.79 -2.67 -9.09
C PHE A 63 3.71 -1.72 -7.90
N GLY A 64 2.53 -1.67 -7.26
CA GLY A 64 2.33 -0.84 -6.08
C GLY A 64 2.20 0.65 -6.40
N ALA A 65 2.41 1.50 -5.40
CA ALA A 65 2.20 2.95 -5.50
C ALA A 65 3.43 3.76 -5.06
N SER A 66 3.88 4.67 -5.92
CA SER A 66 4.91 5.67 -5.55
C SER A 66 4.30 7.05 -5.30
N ASP A 67 3.22 7.38 -6.01
CA ASP A 67 2.48 8.63 -5.86
C ASP A 67 0.97 8.37 -5.88
N ILE A 68 0.17 9.42 -5.69
CA ILE A 68 -1.28 9.34 -5.55
C ILE A 68 -2.00 8.81 -6.80
N PHE A 69 -1.38 8.91 -7.97
CA PHE A 69 -1.95 8.44 -9.24
C PHE A 69 -1.99 6.91 -9.32
N ASP A 70 -1.13 6.24 -8.55
CA ASP A 70 -1.07 4.78 -8.49
C ASP A 70 -2.06 4.21 -7.45
N LEU A 71 -2.61 5.06 -6.59
CA LEU A 71 -3.59 4.66 -5.58
C LEU A 71 -4.98 4.55 -6.20
N ASN A 72 -5.77 3.60 -5.69
CA ASN A 72 -7.14 3.44 -6.14
C ASN A 72 -8.07 4.53 -5.56
N GLN A 73 -9.24 4.70 -6.18
CA GLN A 73 -10.19 5.75 -5.80
C GLN A 73 -10.67 5.65 -4.35
N VAL A 74 -10.80 4.45 -3.79
CA VAL A 74 -11.22 4.23 -2.40
C VAL A 74 -10.12 4.68 -1.43
N GLN A 75 -8.85 4.44 -1.76
CA GLN A 75 -7.70 4.93 -0.98
C GLN A 75 -7.65 6.46 -0.98
N LEU A 76 -7.91 7.09 -2.12
CA LEU A 76 -7.99 8.54 -2.24
C LEU A 76 -9.17 9.12 -1.43
N LEU A 77 -10.34 8.48 -1.50
CA LEU A 77 -11.54 8.85 -0.72
C LEU A 77 -11.31 8.71 0.78
N ASN A 78 -10.65 7.63 1.20
CA ASN A 78 -10.25 7.37 2.57
C ASN A 78 -9.41 8.53 3.13
N ALA A 79 -8.50 9.11 2.33
CA ALA A 79 -7.66 10.23 2.73
C ALA A 79 -8.48 11.50 3.00
N TYR A 80 -9.43 11.84 2.14
CA TYR A 80 -10.35 12.96 2.35
C TYR A 80 -11.34 12.74 3.50
N THR A 81 -11.64 11.49 3.82
CA THR A 81 -12.57 11.12 4.90
C THR A 81 -11.92 11.11 6.29
N CYS A 82 -10.58 11.17 6.36
CA CYS A 82 -9.87 11.14 7.63
C CYS A 82 -10.32 12.29 8.54
N THR A 83 -10.80 11.95 9.74
CA THR A 83 -11.25 12.91 10.76
C THR A 83 -10.12 13.42 11.66
N GLU A 84 -8.88 13.00 11.39
CA GLU A 84 -7.68 13.32 12.18
C GLU A 84 -7.75 12.96 13.68
N CYS A 85 -8.73 12.11 14.08
CA CYS A 85 -8.98 11.76 15.47
C CYS A 85 -7.85 11.01 16.19
N GLY A 86 -6.85 10.49 15.46
CA GLY A 86 -5.64 9.88 16.02
C GLY A 86 -5.79 8.48 16.58
N ARG A 87 -6.98 7.87 16.57
CA ARG A 87 -7.22 6.51 17.09
C ARG A 87 -6.32 5.46 16.45
N CYS A 88 -6.10 5.56 15.14
CA CYS A 88 -5.21 4.65 14.41
C CYS A 88 -3.74 4.78 14.83
N THR A 89 -3.31 5.96 15.30
CA THR A 89 -1.96 6.17 15.82
C THR A 89 -1.83 5.70 17.26
N ALA A 90 -2.83 6.02 18.10
CA ALA A 90 -2.86 5.59 19.50
C ALA A 90 -2.89 4.06 19.67
N ASN A 91 -3.47 3.33 18.71
CA ASN A 91 -3.50 1.87 18.71
C ASN A 91 -2.38 1.22 17.87
N CYS A 92 -1.48 2.01 17.27
CA CYS A 92 -0.41 1.45 16.44
C CYS A 92 0.74 0.95 17.33
N PRO A 93 1.06 -0.36 17.34
CA PRO A 93 2.15 -0.89 18.17
C PRO A 93 3.52 -0.30 17.82
N ALA A 94 3.74 -0.01 16.53
CA ALA A 94 4.96 0.65 16.06
C ALA A 94 5.09 2.08 16.61
N ASN A 95 3.99 2.83 16.63
CA ASN A 95 4.00 4.18 17.18
C ASN A 95 4.21 4.18 18.70
N LEU A 96 3.53 3.29 19.41
CA LEU A 96 3.64 3.13 20.87
C LEU A 96 5.07 2.80 21.34
N THR A 97 5.85 2.13 20.48
CA THR A 97 7.26 1.79 20.75
C THR A 97 8.24 2.89 20.30
N GLY A 98 7.75 4.07 19.92
CA GLY A 98 8.57 5.23 19.54
C GLY A 98 9.08 5.21 18.10
N LYS A 99 8.60 4.31 17.23
CA LYS A 99 8.94 4.34 15.80
C LYS A 99 8.22 5.49 15.10
N LYS A 100 8.77 5.96 13.98
CA LYS A 100 8.25 7.12 13.23
C LYS A 100 6.86 6.93 12.63
N LEU A 101 6.40 5.70 12.44
CA LEU A 101 5.10 5.41 11.81
C LEU A 101 3.94 5.99 12.61
N SER A 102 3.13 6.82 11.95
CA SER A 102 1.79 7.19 12.38
C SER A 102 0.80 6.92 11.24
N PRO A 103 -0.12 5.95 11.39
CA PRO A 103 -1.15 5.68 10.37
C PRO A 103 -2.05 6.89 10.10
N ARG A 104 -2.21 7.82 11.07
CA ARG A 104 -2.92 9.08 10.85
C ARG A 104 -2.15 9.96 9.89
N LYS A 105 -0.84 10.12 10.12
CA LYS A 105 0.05 10.93 9.28
C LYS A 105 0.01 10.44 7.84
N ILE A 106 0.10 9.12 7.60
CA ILE A 106 -0.02 8.53 6.25
C ILE A 106 -1.28 9.01 5.51
N MET A 107 -2.46 9.01 6.16
CA MET A 107 -3.70 9.48 5.53
C MET A 107 -3.67 10.99 5.26
N MET A 108 -3.14 11.78 6.19
CA MET A 108 -3.05 13.24 6.06
C MET A 108 -2.08 13.63 4.94
N ASP A 109 -0.89 13.04 4.93
CA ASP A 109 0.12 13.24 3.90
C ASP A 109 -0.40 12.87 2.51
N THR A 110 -1.16 11.78 2.42
CA THR A 110 -1.83 11.38 1.19
C THR A 110 -2.81 12.47 0.76
N ARG A 111 -3.72 12.91 1.64
CA ARG A 111 -4.67 13.99 1.33
C ARG A 111 -3.96 15.27 0.90
N ASP A 112 -2.91 15.68 1.62
CA ASP A 112 -2.20 16.93 1.36
C ASP A 112 -1.51 16.88 -0.02
N ARG A 113 -0.97 15.71 -0.41
CA ARG A 113 -0.48 15.47 -1.78
C ARG A 113 -1.61 15.53 -2.81
N LEU A 114 -2.78 14.94 -2.54
CA LEU A 114 -3.96 15.03 -3.43
C LEU A 114 -4.39 16.49 -3.64
N GLU A 115 -4.39 17.29 -2.58
CA GLU A 115 -4.76 18.70 -2.67
C GLU A 115 -3.73 19.52 -3.44
N GLU A 116 -2.43 19.26 -3.26
CA GLU A 116 -1.38 19.92 -4.03
C GLU A 116 -1.52 19.60 -5.53
N VAL A 117 -1.70 18.33 -5.87
CA VAL A 117 -1.95 17.90 -7.26
C VAL A 117 -3.24 18.52 -7.80
N GLY A 118 -4.32 18.54 -7.00
CA GLY A 118 -5.58 19.17 -7.37
C GLY A 118 -5.43 20.67 -7.67
N ARG A 119 -4.66 21.41 -6.86
CA ARG A 119 -4.33 22.82 -7.11
C ARG A 119 -3.49 23.01 -8.38
N ASN A 120 -2.55 22.11 -8.64
CA ASN A 120 -1.73 22.11 -9.85
C ASN A 120 -2.61 21.93 -11.10
N ILE A 121 -3.47 20.92 -11.11
CA ILE A 121 -4.41 20.64 -12.21
C ILE A 121 -5.37 21.82 -12.43
N ASN A 122 -5.95 22.37 -11.36
CA ASN A 122 -6.88 23.49 -11.47
C ASN A 122 -6.22 24.76 -12.06
N LYS A 123 -4.92 24.97 -11.80
CA LYS A 123 -4.16 26.12 -12.33
C LYS A 123 -3.74 25.93 -13.79
N ASN A 124 -3.32 24.73 -14.15
CA ASN A 124 -2.68 24.44 -15.45
C ASN A 124 -3.61 23.73 -16.45
N GLY A 125 -4.79 23.30 -16.02
CA GLY A 125 -5.74 22.47 -16.78
C GLY A 125 -5.35 21.00 -16.91
N LYS A 126 -4.09 20.65 -16.65
CA LYS A 126 -3.54 19.29 -16.59
C LYS A 126 -2.50 19.22 -15.48
N PHE A 127 -2.18 18.02 -15.02
CA PHE A 127 -1.08 17.83 -14.08
C PHE A 127 0.23 18.16 -14.78
N VAL A 128 0.98 19.11 -14.22
CA VAL A 128 2.36 19.42 -14.60
C VAL A 128 3.26 18.89 -13.50
N GLU A 129 4.27 18.10 -13.86
CA GLU A 129 5.20 17.52 -12.88
C GLU A 129 5.82 18.60 -12.01
N ASP A 130 5.65 18.44 -10.69
CA ASP A 130 6.14 19.36 -9.66
C ASP A 130 7.40 18.83 -8.96
N GLY A 131 7.93 17.69 -9.42
CA GLY A 131 9.12 17.03 -8.86
C GLY A 131 8.89 16.37 -7.50
N LYS A 132 7.65 16.32 -7.01
CA LYS A 132 7.29 15.72 -5.72
C LYS A 132 6.57 14.39 -5.91
N LYS A 133 6.71 13.49 -4.95
CA LYS A 133 5.98 12.22 -4.88
C LYS A 133 5.48 11.94 -3.47
N LEU A 134 4.42 11.15 -3.34
CA LEU A 134 3.96 10.71 -2.02
C LEU A 134 5.06 9.94 -1.25
N LEU A 135 5.80 9.08 -1.95
CA LEU A 135 6.98 8.39 -1.42
C LEU A 135 8.17 9.36 -1.30
N ASP A 136 8.91 9.26 -0.19
CA ASP A 136 10.11 10.01 0.17
C ASP A 136 9.91 11.50 0.50
N ASP A 137 9.07 12.26 -0.21
CA ASP A 137 8.82 13.68 0.13
C ASP A 137 7.82 13.87 1.28
N TYR A 138 6.80 13.00 1.34
CA TYR A 138 5.73 13.06 2.35
C TYR A 138 5.84 11.89 3.33
N ILE A 139 5.93 10.68 2.78
CA ILE A 139 5.99 9.42 3.54
C ILE A 139 7.37 8.81 3.38
N SER A 140 8.10 8.69 4.48
CA SER A 140 9.46 8.12 4.49
C SER A 140 9.45 6.60 4.43
N ARG A 141 10.52 6.02 3.88
CA ARG A 141 10.73 4.55 3.85
C ARG A 141 10.76 3.94 5.25
N GLU A 142 11.24 4.68 6.25
CA GLU A 142 11.29 4.21 7.65
C GLU A 142 9.88 4.05 8.24
N GLU A 143 8.96 4.99 7.96
CA GLU A 143 7.55 4.88 8.35
C GLU A 143 6.91 3.64 7.72
N LEU A 144 7.14 3.41 6.42
CA LEU A 144 6.61 2.25 5.70
C LEU A 144 7.15 0.93 6.25
N ARG A 145 8.45 0.86 6.51
CA ARG A 145 9.11 -0.36 7.03
C ARG A 145 8.74 -0.66 8.48
N ALA A 146 8.39 0.34 9.28
CA ALA A 146 7.98 0.16 10.66
C ALA A 146 6.60 -0.53 10.80
N CYS A 147 5.77 -0.54 9.75
CA CYS A 147 4.47 -1.18 9.78
C CYS A 147 4.59 -2.72 9.88
N THR A 148 3.91 -3.32 10.86
CA THR A 148 3.87 -4.78 11.08
C THR A 148 2.67 -5.45 10.45
N SER A 149 1.85 -4.71 9.67
CA SER A 149 0.61 -5.21 9.06
C SER A 149 -0.39 -5.85 10.05
N CYS A 150 -0.36 -5.43 11.32
CA CYS A 150 -1.24 -5.96 12.38
C CYS A 150 -2.71 -5.52 12.31
N ASN A 151 -3.08 -4.69 11.34
CA ASN A 151 -4.45 -4.21 11.09
C ASN A 151 -5.09 -3.31 12.20
N ALA A 152 -4.44 -3.10 13.34
CA ALA A 152 -4.98 -2.30 14.46
C ALA A 152 -5.48 -0.89 14.07
N CYS A 153 -4.84 -0.24 13.08
CA CYS A 153 -5.25 1.07 12.59
C CYS A 153 -6.62 1.06 11.89
N VAL A 154 -6.91 0.01 11.13
CA VAL A 154 -8.17 -0.18 10.42
C VAL A 154 -9.27 -0.54 11.42
N GLU A 155 -8.95 -1.39 12.40
CA GLU A 155 -9.91 -1.78 13.44
C GLU A 155 -10.36 -0.62 14.32
N ALA A 156 -9.42 0.27 14.68
CA ALA A 156 -9.70 1.41 15.54
C ALA A 156 -10.41 2.57 14.83
N CYS A 157 -10.57 2.50 13.49
CA CYS A 157 -11.10 3.60 12.71
C CYS A 157 -12.63 3.70 12.82
N PRO A 158 -13.18 4.82 13.32
CA PRO A 158 -14.63 4.96 13.51
C PRO A 158 -15.42 5.16 12.20
N VAL A 159 -14.73 5.44 11.09
CA VAL A 159 -15.32 5.70 9.76
C VAL A 159 -14.81 4.70 8.71
N LEU A 160 -14.28 3.56 9.16
CA LEU A 160 -13.92 2.41 8.33
C LEU A 160 -12.87 2.70 7.23
N ILE A 161 -11.95 3.62 7.50
CA ILE A 161 -10.80 3.90 6.63
C ILE A 161 -9.75 2.80 6.78
N ASP A 162 -9.06 2.48 5.69
CA ASP A 162 -7.96 1.51 5.64
C ASP A 162 -6.60 2.18 5.28
N PRO A 163 -5.85 2.71 6.27
CA PRO A 163 -4.50 3.21 6.05
C PRO A 163 -3.49 2.13 5.68
N LEU A 164 -3.76 0.87 6.07
CA LEU A 164 -2.85 -0.24 5.81
C LEU A 164 -2.77 -0.52 4.30
N SER A 165 -3.87 -0.41 3.58
CA SER A 165 -3.91 -0.59 2.12
C SER A 165 -2.88 0.30 1.40
N ILE A 166 -2.80 1.59 1.72
CA ILE A 166 -1.84 2.54 1.12
C ILE A 166 -0.41 2.13 1.47
N ILE A 167 -0.14 1.82 2.74
CA ILE A 167 1.20 1.39 3.19
C ILE A 167 1.67 0.15 2.43
N LEU A 168 0.78 -0.81 2.18
CA LEU A 168 1.12 -2.03 1.45
C LEU A 168 1.43 -1.78 -0.01
N GLU A 169 0.64 -0.95 -0.71
CA GLU A 169 0.94 -0.58 -2.10
C GLU A 169 2.28 0.16 -2.20
N MET A 170 2.60 1.03 -1.24
CA MET A 170 3.90 1.71 -1.22
C MET A 170 5.07 0.75 -0.90
N ARG A 171 4.88 -0.19 0.04
CA ARG A 171 5.89 -1.24 0.30
C ARG A 171 6.09 -2.14 -0.91
N ARG A 172 5.02 -2.45 -1.63
CA ARG A 172 5.04 -3.24 -2.86
C ARG A 172 5.91 -2.55 -3.92
N TYR A 173 5.72 -1.25 -4.12
CA TYR A 173 6.56 -0.43 -5.01
C TYR A 173 8.04 -0.46 -4.62
N LEU A 174 8.34 -0.24 -3.33
CA LEU A 174 9.72 -0.28 -2.84
C LEU A 174 10.44 -1.60 -3.13
N ILE A 175 9.73 -2.72 -3.08
CA ILE A 175 10.32 -4.05 -3.25
C ILE A 175 10.38 -4.45 -4.72
N MET A 176 9.28 -4.34 -5.46
CA MET A 176 9.18 -4.91 -6.81
C MET A 176 9.60 -3.95 -7.92
N GLU A 177 9.56 -2.63 -7.69
CA GLU A 177 10.01 -1.63 -8.67
C GLU A 177 11.40 -1.11 -8.33
N GLU A 178 11.64 -0.70 -7.08
CA GLU A 178 12.92 -0.12 -6.69
C GLU A 178 13.97 -1.13 -6.20
N SER A 179 13.59 -2.40 -6.01
CA SER A 179 14.47 -3.41 -5.39
C SER A 179 15.08 -2.96 -4.04
N SER A 180 14.38 -2.07 -3.32
CA SER A 180 14.82 -1.42 -2.08
C SER A 180 14.46 -2.25 -0.84
N ALA A 181 14.70 -3.56 -0.89
CA ALA A 181 14.52 -4.44 0.24
C ALA A 181 15.71 -4.35 1.21
N PRO A 182 15.49 -4.38 2.55
CA PRO A 182 16.57 -4.62 3.51
C PRO A 182 17.34 -5.91 3.19
N GLN A 183 18.63 -5.94 3.50
CA GLN A 183 19.49 -7.08 3.19
C GLN A 183 18.98 -8.38 3.82
N GLU A 184 18.42 -8.30 5.01
CA GLU A 184 17.83 -9.43 5.74
C GLU A 184 16.64 -10.03 4.99
N TRP A 185 15.84 -9.21 4.30
CA TRP A 185 14.72 -9.67 3.50
C TRP A 185 15.19 -10.31 2.19
N ASN A 186 16.25 -9.77 1.58
CA ASN A 186 16.85 -10.40 0.40
C ASN A 186 17.42 -11.78 0.71
N LEU A 187 18.08 -11.92 1.87
CA LEU A 187 18.56 -13.22 2.34
C LEU A 187 17.41 -14.19 2.57
N MET A 188 16.33 -13.74 3.22
CA MET A 188 15.12 -14.55 3.41
C MET A 188 14.52 -14.99 2.08
N ASN A 189 14.33 -14.07 1.13
CA ASN A 189 13.75 -14.36 -0.18
C ASN A 189 14.58 -15.39 -0.96
N ALA A 190 15.91 -15.22 -0.98
CA ALA A 190 16.82 -16.18 -1.61
C ALA A 190 16.76 -17.57 -0.94
N ASN A 191 16.59 -17.64 0.39
CA ASN A 191 16.43 -18.92 1.08
C ASN A 191 15.09 -19.58 0.75
N ILE A 192 14.01 -18.81 0.65
CA ILE A 192 12.69 -19.32 0.27
C ILE A 192 12.75 -19.92 -1.14
N GLU A 193 13.40 -19.23 -2.07
CA GLU A 193 13.53 -19.68 -3.46
C GLU A 193 14.35 -20.98 -3.57
N ASN A 194 15.50 -21.05 -2.89
CA ASN A 194 16.42 -22.19 -3.02
C ASN A 194 16.08 -23.38 -2.12
N ASN A 195 15.58 -23.13 -0.91
CA ASN A 195 15.40 -24.15 0.14
C ASN A 195 13.94 -24.36 0.56
N ALA A 196 12.99 -23.61 -0.02
CA ALA A 196 11.59 -23.59 0.40
C ALA A 196 11.41 -23.29 1.91
N ALA A 197 12.35 -22.54 2.49
CA ALA A 197 12.36 -22.15 3.89
C ALA A 197 12.96 -20.75 4.05
N PRO A 198 12.45 -19.90 4.96
CA PRO A 198 12.98 -18.56 5.18
C PRO A 198 14.38 -18.54 5.83
N TRP A 199 14.76 -19.64 6.47
CA TRP A 199 16.03 -19.81 7.17
C TRP A 199 16.94 -20.78 6.42
N GLN A 200 18.25 -20.65 6.61
CA GLN A 200 19.28 -21.52 6.01
C GLN A 200 19.40 -22.87 6.74
N TYR A 201 18.30 -23.60 6.85
CA TYR A 201 18.33 -24.98 7.36
C TYR A 201 18.64 -25.96 6.22
N ASN A 202 19.33 -27.05 6.55
CA ASN A 202 19.53 -28.14 5.61
C ASN A 202 18.18 -28.82 5.32
N GLN A 203 17.89 -29.08 4.06
CA GLN A 203 16.65 -29.77 3.65
C GLN A 203 16.52 -31.16 4.30
N ALA A 204 17.64 -31.85 4.56
CA ALA A 204 17.66 -33.15 5.23
C ALA A 204 17.11 -33.08 6.68
N ASP A 205 17.27 -31.95 7.36
CA ASP A 205 16.82 -31.75 8.74
C ASP A 205 15.32 -31.44 8.85
N ARG A 206 14.62 -31.27 7.73
CA ARG A 206 13.22 -30.84 7.69
C ARG A 206 12.27 -31.80 8.43
N LEU A 207 12.60 -33.08 8.52
CA LEU A 207 11.76 -34.10 9.20
C LEU A 207 12.16 -34.36 10.65
N ASN A 208 13.18 -33.68 11.19
CA ASN A 208 13.64 -33.93 12.56
C ASN A 208 12.56 -33.68 13.62
N TRP A 209 11.60 -32.79 13.37
CA TRP A 209 10.47 -32.54 14.28
C TRP A 209 9.49 -33.72 14.39
N ALA A 210 9.43 -34.59 13.38
CA ALA A 210 8.51 -35.74 13.33
C ALA A 210 9.09 -37.01 13.96
N ASN A 211 10.39 -37.02 14.28
CA ASN A 211 11.10 -38.15 14.89
C ASN A 211 11.11 -38.11 16.43
N ASN A 212 10.35 -37.19 17.04
CA ASN A 212 10.16 -37.07 18.50
C ASN A 212 8.78 -37.58 18.93
#